data_AF-A0A641CEB4-F1
#
_entry.id   AF-A0A641CEB4-F1
#
_cell.length_a   1.000
_cell.length_b   1.000
_cell.length_c   1.000
_cell.angle_alpha   90.00
_cell.angle_beta   90.00
_cell.angle_gamma   90.00
#
_symmetry.space_group_name_H-M   'P 1'
#
loop_
_entity.id
_entity.type
_entity.pdbx_description
1 polymer ?
#
loop_
_entity_poly.entity_id
_entity_poly.type
_entity_poly.pdbx_seq_one_letter_code
_entity_poly.pdbx_strand_id
1 'polypeptide(L)' 'MIHLFKTCMITAFILGLTWSAPLRAQDQRYISIRNTDTIWLPGNICAYQFRLDNGGNDEGFGPLTITLQLKDKY' A
#
# COMPACT_ATOMS: atom_id res chain seq x y z
N MET A 1 -41.38 -21.27 -25.44
CA MET A 1 -40.30 -21.73 -24.53
C MET A 1 -38.90 -21.22 -24.90
N ILE A 2 -38.52 -21.17 -26.18
CA ILE A 2 -37.16 -20.76 -26.62
C ILE A 2 -36.80 -19.31 -26.25
N HIS A 3 -37.75 -18.38 -26.35
CA HIS A 3 -37.52 -16.97 -25.97
C HIS A 3 -37.24 -16.79 -24.47
N LEU A 4 -37.95 -17.52 -23.61
CA LEU A 4 -37.77 -17.44 -22.15
C LEU A 4 -36.39 -17.96 -21.73
N PHE A 5 -35.93 -19.05 -22.37
CA PHE A 5 -34.60 -19.61 -22.14
C PHE A 5 -33.48 -18.64 -22.57
N LYS A 6 -33.66 -17.98 -23.72
CA LYS A 6 -32.71 -17.00 -24.24
C LYS A 6 -32.62 -15.76 -23.35
N THR A 7 -33.75 -15.26 -22.84
CA THR A 7 -33.77 -14.13 -21.90
C THR A 7 -33.09 -14.49 -20.58
N CYS A 8 -33.35 -15.69 -20.04
CA CYS A 8 -32.74 -16.18 -18.80
C CYS A 8 -31.21 -16.31 -18.90
N MET A 9 -30.70 -16.81 -20.02
CA MET A 9 -29.25 -16.92 -20.25
C MET A 9 -28.59 -15.53 -20.34
N ILE A 10 -29.25 -14.58 -21.00
CA ILE A 10 -28.73 -13.21 -21.11
C ILE A 10 -28.72 -12.52 -19.74
N THR A 11 -29.78 -12.63 -18.94
CA THR A 11 -29.82 -12.03 -17.60
C THR A 11 -28.80 -12.66 -16.65
N ALA A 12 -28.64 -13.99 -16.68
CA ALA A 12 -27.61 -14.67 -15.89
C ALA A 12 -26.19 -14.23 -16.26
N PHE A 13 -25.93 -14.02 -17.56
CA PHE A 13 -24.64 -13.54 -18.05
C PHE A 13 -24.35 -12.10 -17.63
N ILE A 14 -25.34 -11.20 -17.74
CA ILE A 14 -25.19 -9.80 -17.30
C ILE A 14 -24.96 -9.74 -15.79
N LEU A 15 -25.73 -10.50 -14.99
CA LEU A 15 -25.55 -10.58 -13.55
C LEU A 15 -24.16 -11.10 -13.18
N GLY A 16 -23.69 -12.16 -13.85
CA GLY A 16 -22.35 -12.72 -13.66
C GLY A 16 -21.23 -11.71 -13.98
N LEU A 17 -21.37 -10.92 -15.05
CA LEU A 17 -20.40 -9.86 -15.38
C LEU A 17 -20.40 -8.74 -14.33
N THR A 18 -21.57 -8.33 -13.84
CA THR A 18 -21.68 -7.26 -12.83
C THR A 18 -21.24 -7.69 -11.42
N TRP A 19 -21.19 -8.99 -11.13
CA TRP A 19 -20.74 -9.53 -9.84
C TRP A 19 -19.23 -9.78 -9.77
N SER A 20 -18.50 -9.45 -10.83
CA SER A 20 -17.04 -9.48 -10.79
C SER A 20 -16.58 -8.38 -9.85
N ALA A 21 -16.40 -8.70 -8.56
CA ALA A 21 -15.71 -7.80 -7.64
C ALA A 21 -14.36 -7.47 -8.29
N PRO A 22 -13.97 -6.19 -8.40
CA PRO A 22 -12.64 -5.88 -8.89
C PRO A 22 -11.66 -6.57 -7.96
N LEU A 23 -10.92 -7.56 -8.47
CA LEU A 23 -9.66 -7.97 -7.86
C LEU A 23 -8.74 -6.76 -8.03
N ARG A 24 -8.86 -5.78 -7.13
CA ARG A 24 -7.85 -4.74 -7.03
C ARG A 24 -6.59 -5.48 -6.61
N ALA A 25 -5.60 -5.55 -7.50
CA ALA A 25 -4.24 -5.81 -7.08
C ALA A 25 -3.99 -4.87 -5.91
N GLN A 26 -3.61 -5.41 -4.76
CA GLN A 26 -3.39 -4.64 -3.55
C GLN A 26 -2.43 -3.51 -3.91
N ASP A 27 -2.95 -2.28 -4.00
CA ASP A 27 -2.17 -1.13 -4.44
C ASP A 27 -0.98 -1.03 -3.48
N GLN A 28 0.22 -1.33 -3.99
CA GLN A 28 1.43 -1.28 -3.19
C GLN A 28 1.69 0.19 -2.90
N ARG A 29 1.28 0.64 -1.71
CA ARG A 29 1.44 2.03 -1.30
C ARG A 29 2.93 2.39 -1.22
N TYR A 30 3.26 3.58 -1.69
CA TYR A 30 4.64 4.08 -1.78
C TYR A 30 5.07 4.81 -0.51
N ILE A 31 6.29 4.55 -0.04
CA ILE A 31 7.00 5.37 0.94
C ILE A 31 8.46 5.49 0.48
N SER A 32 8.93 6.71 0.24
CA SER A 32 10.36 7.00 0.19
C SER A 32 10.90 7.20 1.60
N ILE A 33 12.09 6.65 1.88
CA ILE A 33 12.77 6.80 3.16
C ILE A 33 14.20 7.29 2.93
N ARG A 34 14.61 8.32 3.68
CA ARG A 34 15.99 8.79 3.69
C ARG A 34 16.39 9.31 5.06
N ASN A 35 17.64 9.08 5.44
CA ASN A 35 18.23 9.80 6.56
C ASN A 35 18.37 11.28 6.18
N THR A 36 17.97 12.16 7.09
CA THR A 36 18.03 13.62 6.87
C THR A 36 19.01 14.30 7.80
N ASP A 37 19.27 13.71 8.96
CA ASP A 37 20.17 14.26 9.95
C ASP A 37 20.69 13.18 10.92
N THR A 38 21.76 13.53 11.62
CA THR A 38 22.38 12.75 12.69
C THR A 38 22.70 13.70 13.84
N ILE A 39 21.91 13.61 14.92
CA ILE A 39 21.94 14.56 16.03
C ILE A 39 22.61 13.90 17.24
N TRP A 40 23.63 14.57 17.78
CA TRP A 40 24.28 14.16 19.02
C TRP A 40 23.52 14.71 20.23
N LEU A 41 23.17 13.81 21.14
CA LEU A 41 22.47 14.12 22.37
C LEU A 41 23.38 13.85 23.58
N PRO A 42 23.13 14.52 24.72
CA PRO A 42 23.82 14.22 25.97
C PRO A 42 23.76 12.73 26.33
N GLY A 43 24.81 12.23 27.00
CA GLY A 43 24.89 10.83 27.38
C GLY A 43 25.37 9.89 26.26
N ASN A 44 26.11 10.41 25.27
CA ASN A 44 26.66 9.63 24.16
C ASN A 44 25.57 8.93 23.34
N ILE A 45 24.44 9.61 23.14
CA ILE A 45 23.31 9.12 22.34
C ILE A 45 23.35 9.79 20.97
N CYS A 46 23.13 9.00 19.93
CA CYS A 46 22.99 9.49 18.57
C CYS A 46 21.55 9.24 18.07
N ALA A 47 20.89 10.29 17.62
CA ALA A 47 19.55 10.22 17.04
C ALA A 47 19.63 10.37 15.51
N TYR A 48 19.34 9.27 14.81
CA TYR A 48 19.23 9.27 13.35
C TYR A 48 17.83 9.69 12.94
N GLN A 49 17.70 10.85 12.31
CA GLN A 49 16.41 11.33 11.83
C GLN A 49 16.15 10.82 10.42
N PHE A 50 15.01 10.15 10.24
CA PHE A 50 14.55 9.68 8.93
C PHE A 50 13.30 10.46 8.53
N ARG A 51 13.25 10.87 7.25
CA ARG A 51 12.02 11.36 6.62
C ARG A 51 11.38 10.22 5.85
N LEU A 52 10.09 10.02 6.10
CA LEU A 52 9.22 9.16 5.32
C LEU A 52 8.28 10.07 4.51
N ASP A 53 8.14 9.80 3.22
CA ASP A 53 7.30 10.58 2.31
C ASP A 53 6.52 9.63 1.41
N ASN A 54 5.20 9.79 1.37
CA ASN A 54 4.32 8.96 0.55
C ASN A 54 4.23 9.45 -0.90
N GLY A 55 5.04 10.42 -1.32
CA GLY A 55 5.10 10.90 -2.70
C GLY A 55 3.88 11.74 -3.11
N GLY A 56 3.15 12.30 -2.14
CA GLY A 56 1.93 13.07 -2.41
C GLY A 56 0.70 12.23 -2.78
N ASN A 57 0.73 10.93 -2.49
CA ASN A 57 -0.44 10.06 -2.65
C ASN A 57 -1.55 10.42 -1.64
N ASP A 58 -2.81 10.26 -2.04
CA ASP A 58 -3.98 10.57 -1.21
C ASP A 58 -4.19 9.54 -0.07
N GLU A 59 -3.55 8.38 -0.17
CA GLU A 59 -3.59 7.33 0.85
C GLU A 59 -2.44 7.49 1.86
N GLY A 60 -2.82 7.60 3.14
CA GLY A 60 -1.88 7.64 4.26
C GLY A 60 -1.51 6.25 4.80
N PHE A 61 -0.67 6.24 5.84
CA PHE A 61 -0.29 5.05 6.59
C PHE A 61 -0.73 5.20 8.04
N GLY A 62 -1.08 4.08 8.69
CA GLY A 62 -1.20 4.04 10.14
C GLY A 62 0.18 4.13 10.81
N PRO A 63 0.25 4.02 12.15
CA PRO A 63 1.52 3.94 12.85
C PRO A 63 2.40 2.80 12.31
N LEU A 64 3.68 3.10 12.08
CA LEU A 64 4.66 2.14 11.57
C LEU A 64 5.67 1.79 12.66
N THR A 65 5.91 0.51 12.84
CA THR A 65 7.06 0.00 13.60
C THR A 65 8.09 -0.52 12.61
N ILE A 66 9.25 0.12 12.54
CA ILE A 66 10.30 -0.18 11.57
C ILE A 66 11.52 -0.73 12.30
N THR A 67 11.93 -1.95 11.96
CA THR A 67 13.16 -2.56 12.47
C THR A 67 14.29 -2.30 11.49
N LEU A 68 15.37 -1.68 11.96
CA LEU A 68 16.55 -1.34 11.16
C LEU A 68 17.76 -2.14 11.66
N GLN A 69 18.56 -2.67 10.74
CA GLN A 69 19.91 -3.13 11.05
C GLN A 69 20.88 -2.01 10.73
N LEU A 70 21.60 -1.54 11.75
CA LEU A 70 22.72 -0.63 11.55
C LEU A 70 23.94 -1.48 11.16
N LYS A 71 24.60 -1.09 10.08
CA LYS A 71 25.82 -1.73 9.59
C LYS A 71 26.98 -0.76 9.68
N ASP A 72 28.17 -1.32 9.81
CA ASP A 72 29.38 -0.56 9.55
C ASP A 72 29.61 -0.42 8.03
N LYS A 73 30.82 0.01 7.64
CA LYS A 73 31.14 0.30 6.24
C LYS A 73 31.52 -0.95 5.41
N TYR A 74 31.60 -2.12 6.02
CA TYR A 74 31.98 -3.40 5.43
C TYR A 74 30.81 -4.40 5.43
#